data_AF-A0A933SIZ1-F1
#
_entry.id   AF-A0A933SIZ1-F1
#
_cell.length_a   1.000
_cell.length_b   1.000
_cell.length_c   1.000
_cell.angle_alpha   90.00
_cell.angle_beta   90.00
_cell.angle_gamma   90.00
#
_symmetry.space_group_name_H-M   'P 1'
#
loop_
_entity.id
_entity.type
_entity.pdbx_description
1 polymer ?
#
loop_
_entity_poly.entity_id
_entity_poly.type
_entity_poly.pdbx_seq_one_letter_code
_entity_poly.pdbx_strand_id
1 'polypeptide(L)'
;MKKLLTTTILALAACAATVHAQGVGINGTGAAADTSAILDLNATNKGLLVPRMTAAQRAAIVLPATGLVVFQTDGAAGLYYNAGTSVAPNWQLVGAGATSGQWSTSGSNIYYSSGNVGIQRPSPVAPLDVLGGNWDVTNGEGDVRIGDGTTRLKIGIATGGGGTGAATIMEHGPVGAYNVLALGSQGNKVAFVNGATQRFGIGTDAPSAPLGFAAALGKKITLYPGGANDYGFGIASGRLQVFSDGSPGGDVAIGTDAAGTFTERFAVKNNGALALSGSTGTSGQVLQSNGSGAAASWVTPSNVWSLNGSNAYYNGGNVGIGVSTPNAPLSFAATLGKKITLYPGTLGSAGFGMSGNRLQIYGDNPNADVAIGYDAAGVFNERFAFKPNGALAVNGNAGAAGQVLQSNGSGAAATWVSPTNSAYNNFYMIESSNSVTLAAYATQALPDMSQAFTLAGNARVTVDFSVFVYSASCAFCAATLAEAKLVIDGVDVHYWRQDVTNGSYGTISGTMTRTLAAGPHTISLNGEPYTTGATFGSTNPRYGNTMSIQITPQ
;
A
#
# COMPACT_ATOMS: atom_id res chain seq x y z
N MET A 1 -143.83 -87.98 -35.30
CA MET A 1 -143.02 -86.75 -35.18
C MET A 1 -141.58 -87.09 -34.79
N LYS A 2 -140.88 -87.86 -35.65
CA LYS A 2 -139.54 -88.43 -35.42
C LYS A 2 -138.43 -87.72 -36.21
N LYS A 3 -138.65 -86.51 -36.74
CA LYS A 3 -137.69 -85.83 -37.65
C LYS A 3 -137.39 -84.36 -37.34
N LEU A 4 -137.95 -83.78 -36.28
CA LEU A 4 -137.72 -82.36 -35.94
C LEU A 4 -136.81 -82.12 -34.72
N LEU A 5 -136.55 -83.14 -33.90
CA LEU A 5 -135.69 -83.01 -32.72
C LEU A 5 -134.19 -83.19 -33.02
N THR A 6 -133.85 -83.80 -34.16
CA THR A 6 -132.45 -84.13 -34.51
C THR A 6 -131.70 -82.96 -35.17
N THR A 7 -132.41 -81.98 -35.72
CA THR A 7 -131.81 -80.85 -36.44
C THR A 7 -131.40 -79.69 -35.54
N THR A 8 -131.98 -79.57 -34.34
CA THR A 8 -131.66 -78.51 -33.36
C THR A 8 -130.43 -78.85 -32.51
N ILE A 9 -130.03 -80.12 -32.45
CA ILE A 9 -128.86 -80.60 -31.71
C ILE A 9 -127.56 -80.40 -32.52
N LEU A 10 -127.64 -80.21 -33.85
CA LEU A 10 -126.46 -80.09 -34.71
C LEU A 10 -125.98 -78.64 -34.94
N ALA A 11 -126.80 -77.62 -34.64
CA ALA A 11 -126.44 -76.20 -34.82
C ALA A 11 -125.80 -75.54 -33.59
N LEU A 12 -125.83 -76.19 -32.42
CA LEU A 12 -125.25 -75.66 -31.18
C LEU A 12 -123.85 -76.23 -30.85
N ALA A 13 -123.36 -77.18 -31.66
CA ALA A 13 -122.07 -77.85 -31.47
C ALA A 13 -120.88 -77.20 -32.21
N ALA A 14 -121.10 -76.09 -32.94
CA ALA A 14 -120.10 -75.51 -33.85
C ALA A 14 -119.46 -74.18 -33.38
N CYS A 15 -119.58 -73.79 -32.11
CA CYS A 15 -118.88 -72.61 -31.59
C CYS A 15 -118.19 -72.90 -30.26
N ALA A 16 -117.04 -73.58 -30.32
CA ALA A 16 -116.07 -73.62 -29.24
C ALA A 16 -114.92 -72.66 -29.60
N ALA A 17 -115.07 -71.38 -29.27
CA ALA A 17 -113.94 -70.46 -29.26
C ALA A 17 -113.08 -70.74 -28.03
N THR A 18 -111.80 -71.06 -28.24
CA THR A 18 -110.80 -71.15 -27.17
C THR A 18 -110.54 -69.76 -26.61
N VAL A 19 -110.96 -69.49 -25.37
CA VAL A 19 -110.58 -68.27 -24.65
C VAL A 19 -109.19 -68.48 -24.06
N HIS A 20 -108.19 -67.75 -24.54
CA HIS A 20 -106.88 -67.67 -23.89
C HIS A 20 -107.02 -66.77 -22.64
N ALA A 21 -106.49 -67.22 -21.50
CA ALA A 21 -106.33 -66.33 -20.35
C ALA A 21 -105.30 -65.24 -20.70
N GLN A 22 -105.72 -63.98 -20.62
CA GLN A 22 -104.91 -62.78 -20.80
C GLN A 22 -104.41 -62.29 -19.43
N GLY A 23 -103.24 -61.62 -19.38
CA GLY A 23 -102.61 -61.17 -18.13
C GLY A 23 -103.55 -60.39 -17.22
N VAL A 24 -103.30 -60.43 -15.91
CA VAL A 24 -104.16 -59.77 -14.92
C VAL A 24 -103.75 -58.30 -14.81
N GLY A 25 -104.59 -57.40 -15.32
CA GLY A 25 -104.46 -55.97 -15.09
C GLY A 25 -105.24 -55.56 -13.84
N ILE A 26 -104.57 -54.99 -12.84
CA ILE A 26 -105.22 -54.35 -11.69
C ILE A 26 -104.98 -52.85 -11.79
N ASN A 27 -105.99 -52.15 -12.31
CA ASN A 27 -105.98 -50.71 -12.50
C ASN A 27 -107.39 -50.11 -12.36
N GLY A 28 -107.47 -48.79 -12.24
CA GLY A 28 -108.75 -48.07 -12.11
C GLY A 28 -109.39 -47.67 -13.44
N THR A 29 -108.75 -47.93 -14.58
CA THR A 29 -109.09 -47.39 -15.91
C THR A 29 -109.65 -48.43 -16.87
N GLY A 30 -109.56 -49.72 -16.53
CA GLY A 30 -109.90 -50.82 -17.44
C GLY A 30 -108.87 -51.06 -18.54
N ALA A 31 -107.67 -50.50 -18.43
CA ALA A 31 -106.60 -50.72 -19.39
C ALA A 31 -106.20 -52.22 -19.43
N ALA A 32 -105.90 -52.73 -20.63
CA ALA A 32 -105.32 -54.06 -20.78
C ALA A 32 -103.97 -54.10 -20.05
N ALA A 33 -103.66 -55.22 -19.42
CA ALA A 33 -102.33 -55.47 -18.87
C ALA A 33 -101.28 -55.39 -19.98
N ASP A 34 -100.08 -54.89 -19.64
CA ASP A 34 -98.93 -54.95 -20.55
C ASP A 34 -98.73 -56.37 -21.09
N THR A 35 -98.43 -56.49 -22.40
CA THR A 35 -98.34 -57.78 -23.09
C THR A 35 -97.18 -58.66 -22.59
N SER A 36 -96.20 -58.06 -21.91
CA SER A 36 -95.08 -58.76 -21.27
C SER A 36 -95.35 -59.16 -19.82
N ALA A 37 -96.47 -58.72 -19.22
CA ALA A 37 -96.77 -58.91 -17.81
C ALA A 37 -97.89 -59.92 -17.57
N ILE A 38 -97.64 -60.89 -16.69
CA ILE A 38 -98.71 -61.76 -16.17
C ILE A 38 -99.58 -61.05 -15.11
N LEU A 39 -99.00 -60.06 -14.41
CA LEU A 39 -99.66 -59.16 -13.48
C LEU A 39 -99.15 -57.74 -13.74
N ASP A 40 -100.04 -56.84 -14.13
CA ASP A 40 -99.76 -55.42 -14.33
C ASP A 40 -100.52 -54.59 -13.29
N LEU A 41 -99.80 -53.76 -12.55
CA LEU A 41 -100.32 -52.92 -11.47
C LEU A 41 -100.14 -51.46 -11.86
N ASN A 42 -101.21 -50.83 -12.33
CA ASN A 42 -101.19 -49.43 -12.72
C ASN A 42 -102.06 -48.59 -11.78
N ALA A 43 -101.40 -47.85 -10.90
CA ALA A 43 -102.02 -46.88 -10.01
C ALA A 43 -101.04 -45.71 -9.75
N THR A 44 -101.56 -44.49 -9.64
CA THR A 44 -100.75 -43.29 -9.34
C THR A 44 -100.55 -43.06 -7.84
N ASN A 45 -101.32 -43.75 -6.99
CA ASN A 45 -101.31 -43.56 -5.53
C ASN A 45 -101.40 -44.88 -4.73
N LYS A 46 -101.19 -46.03 -5.37
CA LYS A 46 -101.17 -47.35 -4.72
C LYS A 46 -99.92 -48.11 -5.16
N GLY A 47 -99.53 -49.13 -4.40
CA GLY A 47 -98.41 -50.01 -4.72
C GLY A 47 -98.71 -51.47 -4.42
N LEU A 48 -97.73 -52.33 -4.63
CA LEU A 48 -97.82 -53.76 -4.33
C LEU A 48 -97.32 -54.05 -2.91
N LEU A 49 -98.19 -54.57 -2.05
CA LEU A 49 -97.76 -55.29 -0.85
C LEU A 49 -97.60 -56.77 -1.19
N VAL A 50 -96.34 -57.21 -1.32
CA VAL A 50 -96.02 -58.64 -1.36
C VAL A 50 -96.32 -59.30 0.00
N PRO A 51 -96.43 -60.64 0.09
CA PRO A 51 -96.69 -61.33 1.35
C PRO A 51 -95.74 -60.85 2.46
N ARG A 52 -96.34 -60.37 3.56
CA ARG A 52 -95.63 -59.81 4.71
C ARG A 52 -95.57 -60.86 5.80
N MET A 53 -94.37 -61.13 6.31
CA MET A 53 -94.16 -62.21 7.28
C MET A 53 -92.91 -61.99 8.13
N THR A 54 -92.79 -62.71 9.24
CA THR A 54 -91.57 -62.73 10.07
C THR A 54 -90.44 -63.52 9.42
N ALA A 55 -89.21 -63.37 9.93
CA ALA A 55 -88.05 -64.14 9.52
C ALA A 55 -88.27 -65.65 9.65
N ALA A 56 -88.90 -66.06 10.76
CA ALA A 56 -89.26 -67.46 11.01
C ALA A 56 -90.31 -67.96 10.01
N GLN A 57 -91.33 -67.16 9.72
CA GLN A 57 -92.36 -67.51 8.73
C GLN A 57 -91.80 -67.59 7.30
N ARG A 58 -90.86 -66.70 6.94
CA ARG A 58 -90.15 -66.78 5.65
C ARG A 58 -89.29 -68.03 5.54
N ALA A 59 -88.55 -68.36 6.60
CA ALA A 59 -87.73 -69.57 6.65
C ALA A 59 -88.59 -70.85 6.59
N ALA A 60 -89.83 -70.79 7.07
CA ALA A 60 -90.79 -71.90 7.05
C ALA A 60 -91.51 -72.09 5.70
N ILE A 61 -91.28 -71.24 4.68
CA ILE A 61 -91.84 -71.47 3.35
C ILE A 61 -91.22 -72.76 2.79
N VAL A 62 -92.03 -73.78 2.57
CA VAL A 62 -91.61 -75.06 1.99
C VAL A 62 -91.42 -74.89 0.48
N LEU A 63 -90.25 -75.25 -0.02
CA LEU A 63 -89.89 -75.20 -1.45
C LEU A 63 -90.13 -73.82 -2.12
N PRO A 64 -89.64 -72.69 -1.57
CA PRO A 64 -89.90 -71.36 -2.12
C PRO A 64 -89.27 -71.24 -3.52
N ALA A 65 -90.04 -70.82 -4.53
CA ALA A 65 -89.51 -70.65 -5.88
C ALA A 65 -88.29 -69.70 -5.91
N THR A 66 -87.34 -69.95 -6.81
CA THR A 66 -86.30 -68.96 -7.14
C THR A 66 -86.98 -67.67 -7.60
N GLY A 67 -86.52 -66.54 -7.08
CA GLY A 67 -87.12 -65.23 -7.33
C GLY A 67 -88.40 -64.95 -6.52
N LEU A 68 -88.85 -65.84 -5.63
CA LEU A 68 -89.98 -65.56 -4.75
C LEU A 68 -89.67 -64.33 -3.88
N VAL A 69 -90.54 -63.31 -3.94
CA VAL A 69 -90.38 -62.04 -3.22
C VAL A 69 -91.33 -61.98 -2.03
N VAL A 70 -90.81 -61.62 -0.86
CA VAL A 70 -91.58 -61.41 0.37
C VAL A 70 -91.09 -60.16 1.10
N PHE A 71 -91.92 -59.60 1.97
CA PHE A 71 -91.48 -58.54 2.88
C PHE A 71 -91.32 -59.12 4.29
N GLN A 72 -90.10 -59.08 4.82
CA GLN A 72 -89.84 -59.46 6.21
C GLN A 72 -90.21 -58.31 7.15
N THR A 73 -91.02 -58.58 8.19
CA THR A 73 -91.53 -57.56 9.11
C THR A 73 -90.73 -57.41 10.41
N ASP A 74 -89.87 -58.35 10.74
CA ASP A 74 -89.00 -58.36 11.94
C ASP A 74 -87.53 -58.65 11.57
N GLY A 75 -86.63 -58.71 12.56
CA GLY A 75 -85.19 -58.79 12.32
C GLY A 75 -84.69 -57.60 11.49
N ALA A 76 -83.89 -57.86 10.45
CA ALA A 76 -83.61 -56.87 9.42
C ALA A 76 -84.82 -56.75 8.48
N ALA A 77 -85.79 -55.90 8.82
CA ALA A 77 -87.01 -55.74 8.04
C ALA A 77 -86.72 -55.19 6.63
N GLY A 78 -87.43 -55.69 5.62
CA GLY A 78 -87.27 -55.24 4.24
C GLY A 78 -87.76 -56.24 3.20
N LEU A 79 -87.55 -55.90 1.93
CA LEU A 79 -87.92 -56.74 0.79
C LEU A 79 -86.85 -57.82 0.58
N TYR A 80 -87.24 -59.09 0.62
CA TYR A 80 -86.35 -60.21 0.39
C TYR A 80 -86.79 -60.98 -0.85
N TYR A 81 -85.82 -61.52 -1.59
CA TYR A 81 -86.09 -62.50 -2.64
C TYR A 81 -85.26 -63.76 -2.42
N ASN A 82 -85.78 -64.91 -2.85
CA ASN A 82 -85.01 -66.14 -2.87
C ASN A 82 -84.04 -66.13 -4.08
N ALA A 83 -82.76 -65.84 -3.83
CA ALA A 83 -81.70 -65.93 -4.82
C ALA A 83 -81.20 -67.37 -5.07
N GLY A 84 -81.66 -68.33 -4.26
CA GLY A 84 -81.31 -69.75 -4.33
C GLY A 84 -82.33 -70.57 -5.11
N THR A 85 -82.31 -71.89 -4.91
CA THR A 85 -83.27 -72.83 -5.51
C THR A 85 -84.39 -73.17 -4.52
N SER A 86 -85.45 -73.84 -4.97
CA SER A 86 -86.52 -74.30 -4.08
C SER A 86 -86.04 -75.29 -3.01
N VAL A 87 -85.03 -76.10 -3.29
CA VAL A 87 -84.47 -77.07 -2.32
C VAL A 87 -83.41 -76.46 -1.40
N ALA A 88 -82.83 -75.31 -1.77
CA ALA A 88 -81.83 -74.59 -0.99
C ALA A 88 -82.07 -73.07 -1.10
N PRO A 89 -83.05 -72.52 -0.35
CA PRO A 89 -83.35 -71.09 -0.40
C PRO A 89 -82.20 -70.23 0.12
N ASN A 90 -81.89 -69.16 -0.60
CA ASN A 90 -80.96 -68.12 -0.20
C ASN A 90 -81.67 -66.76 -0.19
N TRP A 91 -82.12 -66.34 0.98
CA TRP A 91 -82.87 -65.10 1.13
C TRP A 91 -81.94 -63.88 1.17
N GLN A 92 -82.00 -63.06 0.13
CA GLN A 92 -81.21 -61.83 0.01
C GLN A 92 -82.09 -60.60 0.23
N LEU A 93 -81.61 -59.66 1.06
CA LEU A 93 -82.28 -58.37 1.29
C LEU A 93 -82.00 -57.46 0.08
N VAL A 94 -83.06 -57.00 -0.57
CA VAL A 94 -82.97 -56.06 -1.70
C VAL A 94 -82.52 -54.69 -1.16
N GLY A 95 -81.41 -54.18 -1.69
CA GLY A 95 -80.82 -52.89 -1.28
C GLY A 95 -79.74 -52.96 -0.19
N ALA A 96 -79.37 -54.15 0.29
CA ALA A 96 -78.33 -54.30 1.33
C ALA A 96 -76.89 -54.09 0.83
N GLY A 97 -76.67 -53.95 -0.48
CA GLY A 97 -75.36 -53.91 -1.12
C GLY A 97 -74.78 -52.51 -1.41
N ALA A 98 -75.35 -51.45 -0.83
CA ALA A 98 -74.80 -50.10 -0.96
C ALA A 98 -74.22 -49.62 0.38
N THR A 99 -73.34 -50.41 1.00
CA THR A 99 -72.29 -49.78 1.80
C THR A 99 -71.43 -49.02 0.81
N SER A 100 -71.60 -47.71 0.80
CA SER A 100 -70.71 -46.76 0.17
C SER A 100 -69.30 -46.93 0.75
N GLY A 101 -68.55 -47.91 0.24
CA GLY A 101 -67.10 -47.93 0.43
C GLY A 101 -66.59 -46.58 -0.05
N GLN A 102 -65.78 -45.89 0.76
CA GLN A 102 -65.25 -44.55 0.48
C GLN A 102 -64.37 -44.45 -0.79
N TRP A 103 -64.43 -45.46 -1.67
CA TRP A 103 -63.65 -45.64 -2.88
C TRP A 103 -64.47 -46.44 -3.91
N SER A 104 -65.30 -45.80 -4.72
CA SER A 104 -65.76 -46.43 -5.96
C SER A 104 -64.57 -46.47 -6.93
N THR A 105 -63.80 -47.55 -6.95
CA THR A 105 -62.68 -47.67 -7.88
C THR A 105 -63.18 -48.07 -9.26
N SER A 106 -62.73 -47.38 -10.31
CA SER A 106 -62.73 -47.94 -11.66
C SER A 106 -61.41 -48.73 -11.83
N GLY A 107 -61.35 -49.95 -11.27
CA GLY A 107 -60.20 -50.87 -11.44
C GLY A 107 -59.43 -51.23 -10.15
N SER A 108 -58.29 -51.93 -10.32
CA SER A 108 -57.55 -52.67 -9.27
C SER A 108 -56.30 -51.96 -8.72
N ASN A 109 -56.19 -50.63 -8.80
CA ASN A 109 -54.92 -49.95 -8.49
C ASN A 109 -54.77 -49.47 -7.03
N ILE A 110 -55.78 -49.69 -6.17
CA ILE A 110 -55.73 -49.32 -4.75
C ILE A 110 -56.02 -50.57 -3.93
N TYR A 111 -55.15 -50.88 -2.97
CA TYR A 111 -55.24 -52.07 -2.13
C TYR A 111 -55.28 -51.66 -0.66
N TYR A 112 -56.20 -52.23 0.12
CA TYR A 112 -56.19 -52.12 1.58
C TYR A 112 -55.98 -53.49 2.18
N SER A 113 -54.80 -53.74 2.73
CA SER A 113 -54.40 -55.04 3.28
C SER A 113 -53.64 -54.83 4.57
N SER A 114 -53.99 -55.62 5.60
CA SER A 114 -53.31 -55.60 6.92
C SER A 114 -53.23 -54.21 7.57
N GLY A 115 -54.20 -53.32 7.29
CA GLY A 115 -54.23 -51.96 7.83
C GLY A 115 -53.53 -50.89 6.98
N ASN A 116 -52.87 -51.28 5.89
CA ASN A 116 -52.06 -50.41 5.03
C ASN A 116 -52.75 -50.14 3.68
N VAL A 117 -52.48 -48.97 3.09
CA VAL A 117 -52.96 -48.59 1.75
C VAL A 117 -51.82 -48.74 0.72
N GLY A 118 -52.03 -49.57 -0.29
CA GLY A 118 -51.13 -49.73 -1.43
C GLY A 118 -51.67 -49.04 -2.68
N ILE A 119 -50.84 -48.26 -3.38
CA ILE A 119 -51.14 -47.73 -4.71
C ILE A 119 -50.30 -48.51 -5.73
N GLN A 120 -50.99 -49.22 -6.63
CA GLN A 120 -50.42 -50.21 -7.55
C GLN A 120 -49.62 -51.32 -6.83
N ARG A 121 -49.86 -51.53 -5.53
CA ARG A 121 -49.12 -52.49 -4.71
C ARG A 121 -50.08 -53.40 -3.93
N PRO A 122 -50.26 -54.67 -4.34
CA PRO A 122 -51.22 -55.59 -3.72
C PRO A 122 -50.95 -55.96 -2.25
N SER A 123 -49.67 -55.99 -1.88
CA SER A 123 -49.20 -56.35 -0.53
C SER A 123 -48.42 -55.19 0.07
N PRO A 124 -49.08 -54.09 0.48
CA PRO A 124 -48.41 -52.91 1.02
C PRO A 124 -47.71 -53.22 2.35
N VAL A 125 -46.42 -52.88 2.45
CA VAL A 125 -45.60 -53.15 3.65
C VAL A 125 -45.48 -51.94 4.58
N ALA A 126 -45.98 -50.79 4.15
CA ALA A 126 -46.04 -49.55 4.93
C ALA A 126 -47.48 -48.98 4.92
N PRO A 127 -47.87 -48.16 5.92
CA PRO A 127 -49.21 -47.57 5.99
C PRO A 127 -49.71 -46.90 4.70
N LEU A 128 -48.80 -46.26 3.96
CA LEU A 128 -48.99 -45.86 2.58
C LEU A 128 -47.82 -46.39 1.76
N ASP A 129 -48.10 -47.17 0.72
CA ASP A 129 -47.08 -47.83 -0.07
C ASP A 129 -47.36 -47.70 -1.58
N VAL A 130 -46.58 -46.86 -2.26
CA VAL A 130 -46.75 -46.54 -3.68
C VAL A 130 -45.71 -47.33 -4.48
N LEU A 131 -46.13 -48.06 -5.52
CA LEU A 131 -45.24 -48.93 -6.29
C LEU A 131 -44.02 -48.19 -6.86
N GLY A 132 -44.22 -46.94 -7.29
CA GLY A 132 -43.24 -46.10 -7.96
C GLY A 132 -43.19 -46.33 -9.47
N GLY A 133 -42.15 -45.80 -10.12
CA GLY A 133 -41.83 -46.03 -11.53
C GLY A 133 -42.00 -44.81 -12.44
N ASN A 134 -42.72 -43.78 -11.99
CA ASN A 134 -42.80 -42.49 -12.65
C ASN A 134 -41.84 -41.51 -11.98
N TRP A 135 -40.56 -41.59 -12.34
CA TRP A 135 -39.50 -40.78 -11.72
C TRP A 135 -39.41 -39.35 -12.26
N ASP A 136 -39.95 -39.11 -13.46
CA ASP A 136 -39.88 -37.81 -14.13
C ASP A 136 -40.81 -36.81 -13.43
N VAL A 137 -40.22 -35.95 -12.61
CA VAL A 137 -40.90 -34.83 -11.94
C VAL A 137 -40.81 -33.52 -12.76
N THR A 138 -39.95 -33.50 -13.78
CA THR A 138 -39.70 -32.33 -14.64
C THR A 138 -40.78 -32.25 -15.73
N ASN A 139 -40.89 -33.28 -16.56
CA ASN A 139 -41.88 -33.37 -17.63
C ASN A 139 -43.12 -34.19 -17.22
N GLY A 140 -43.02 -34.97 -16.15
CA GLY A 140 -44.12 -35.74 -15.57
C GLY A 140 -44.58 -35.20 -14.21
N GLU A 141 -45.47 -35.96 -13.57
CA GLU A 141 -46.04 -35.63 -12.26
C GLU A 141 -45.33 -36.31 -11.09
N GLY A 142 -44.42 -37.23 -11.36
CA GLY A 142 -43.90 -38.14 -10.35
C GLY A 142 -44.89 -39.25 -9.96
N ASP A 143 -44.53 -39.98 -8.92
CA ASP A 143 -45.35 -41.01 -8.27
C ASP A 143 -46.32 -40.42 -7.22
N VAL A 144 -45.91 -39.33 -6.55
CA VAL A 144 -46.72 -38.65 -5.54
C VAL A 144 -46.83 -37.16 -5.86
N ARG A 145 -48.06 -36.66 -5.87
CA ARG A 145 -48.41 -35.25 -6.05
C ARG A 145 -49.19 -34.75 -4.86
N ILE A 146 -48.80 -33.60 -4.31
CA ILE A 146 -49.55 -32.90 -3.25
C ILE A 146 -49.72 -31.45 -3.67
N GLY A 147 -50.97 -31.00 -3.84
CA GLY A 147 -51.30 -29.66 -4.32
C GLY A 147 -52.28 -29.71 -5.51
N ASP A 148 -52.30 -28.64 -6.30
CA ASP A 148 -53.25 -28.46 -7.41
C ASP A 148 -52.55 -28.41 -8.78
N GLY A 149 -53.31 -28.07 -9.83
CA GLY A 149 -52.86 -27.88 -11.22
C GLY A 149 -51.60 -27.03 -11.38
N THR A 150 -51.46 -26.03 -10.53
CA THR A 150 -50.55 -24.90 -10.70
C THR A 150 -49.41 -24.94 -9.69
N THR A 151 -49.68 -25.37 -8.46
CA THR A 151 -48.75 -25.38 -7.33
C THR A 151 -48.76 -26.72 -6.63
N ARG A 152 -47.63 -27.43 -6.64
CA ARG A 152 -47.55 -28.80 -6.11
C ARG A 152 -46.15 -29.24 -5.74
N LEU A 153 -46.09 -30.14 -4.76
CA LEU A 153 -44.95 -31.01 -4.51
C LEU A 153 -45.08 -32.25 -5.40
N LYS A 154 -43.99 -32.61 -6.08
CA LYS A 154 -43.85 -33.84 -6.85
C LYS A 154 -42.73 -34.69 -6.26
N ILE A 155 -42.97 -35.99 -6.16
CA ILE A 155 -41.96 -36.98 -5.75
C ILE A 155 -42.02 -38.13 -6.75
N GLY A 156 -40.87 -38.58 -7.26
CA GLY A 156 -40.79 -39.71 -8.19
C GLY A 156 -39.58 -40.59 -7.91
N ILE A 157 -39.73 -41.90 -8.09
CA ILE A 157 -38.69 -42.91 -7.89
C ILE A 157 -38.56 -43.78 -9.15
N ALA A 158 -37.34 -43.92 -9.65
CA ALA A 158 -37.06 -44.80 -10.79
C ALA A 158 -36.96 -46.26 -10.35
N THR A 159 -37.78 -47.13 -10.93
CA THR A 159 -37.79 -48.58 -10.63
C THR A 159 -37.15 -49.44 -11.73
N GLY A 160 -36.61 -48.83 -12.79
CA GLY A 160 -35.92 -49.50 -13.90
C GLY A 160 -35.02 -48.57 -14.74
N GLY A 161 -34.16 -49.13 -15.59
CA GLY A 161 -33.21 -48.39 -16.44
C GLY A 161 -31.93 -47.92 -15.72
N GLY A 162 -31.09 -47.14 -16.42
CA GLY A 162 -29.78 -46.69 -15.91
C GLY A 162 -29.82 -45.74 -14.69
N GLY A 163 -30.99 -45.24 -14.33
CA GLY A 163 -31.23 -44.39 -13.16
C GLY A 163 -32.02 -45.08 -12.04
N THR A 164 -32.16 -46.42 -12.07
CA THR A 164 -32.89 -47.18 -11.03
C THR A 164 -32.43 -46.80 -9.63
N GLY A 165 -33.37 -46.51 -8.73
CA GLY A 165 -33.10 -46.06 -7.36
C GLY A 165 -32.95 -44.54 -7.20
N ALA A 166 -32.91 -43.77 -8.30
CA ALA A 166 -32.96 -42.31 -8.22
C ALA A 166 -34.33 -41.87 -7.68
N ALA A 167 -34.29 -41.07 -6.61
CA ALA A 167 -35.45 -40.41 -6.04
C ALA A 167 -35.34 -38.91 -6.29
N THR A 168 -36.41 -38.31 -6.80
CA THR A 168 -36.48 -36.89 -7.11
C THR A 168 -37.62 -36.27 -6.31
N ILE A 169 -37.34 -35.13 -5.68
CA ILE A 169 -38.34 -34.29 -5.03
C ILE A 169 -38.25 -32.91 -5.70
N MET A 170 -39.37 -32.44 -6.24
CA MET A 170 -39.44 -31.18 -6.96
C MET A 170 -40.68 -30.41 -6.55
N GLU A 171 -40.50 -29.13 -6.33
CA GLU A 171 -41.61 -28.19 -6.30
C GLU A 171 -41.94 -27.74 -7.73
N HIS A 172 -43.23 -27.62 -8.02
CA HIS A 172 -43.71 -27.04 -9.26
C HIS A 172 -44.66 -25.89 -8.95
N GLY A 173 -44.33 -24.71 -9.47
CA GLY A 173 -45.13 -23.51 -9.40
C GLY A 173 -44.90 -22.62 -10.61
N PRO A 174 -45.60 -21.47 -10.72
CA PRO A 174 -45.43 -20.56 -11.84
C PRO A 174 -43.96 -20.12 -11.98
N VAL A 175 -43.50 -19.97 -13.23
CA VAL A 175 -42.14 -19.48 -13.52
C VAL A 175 -42.00 -18.07 -12.95
N GLY A 176 -40.94 -17.84 -12.17
CA GLY A 176 -40.68 -16.55 -11.52
C GLY A 176 -41.48 -16.29 -10.24
N ALA A 177 -42.33 -17.23 -9.80
CA ALA A 177 -43.00 -17.14 -8.50
C ALA A 177 -42.11 -17.64 -7.35
N TYR A 178 -42.52 -17.33 -6.12
CA TYR A 178 -41.88 -17.82 -4.89
C TYR A 178 -42.07 -19.33 -4.73
N ASN A 179 -41.19 -20.08 -5.38
CA ASN A 179 -41.12 -21.53 -5.28
C ASN A 179 -39.98 -21.89 -4.31
N VAL A 180 -40.31 -22.41 -3.12
CA VAL A 180 -39.31 -22.90 -2.16
C VAL A 180 -39.62 -24.29 -1.58
N LEU A 181 -38.74 -25.25 -1.83
CA LEU A 181 -38.68 -26.50 -1.06
C LEU A 181 -37.82 -26.28 0.20
N ALA A 182 -38.44 -26.41 1.38
CA ALA A 182 -37.77 -26.18 2.66
C ALA A 182 -37.71 -27.45 3.53
N LEU A 183 -36.56 -27.67 4.18
CA LEU A 183 -36.35 -28.70 5.19
C LEU A 183 -36.17 -28.03 6.55
N GLY A 184 -36.77 -28.58 7.60
CA GLY A 184 -36.84 -27.94 8.90
C GLY A 184 -37.28 -28.87 10.03
N SER A 185 -37.27 -28.35 11.26
CA SER A 185 -37.71 -29.06 12.47
C SER A 185 -38.28 -28.09 13.50
N GLN A 186 -39.26 -28.53 14.30
CA GLN A 186 -39.89 -27.78 15.40
C GLN A 186 -40.31 -26.34 15.02
N GLY A 187 -40.92 -26.18 13.84
CA GLY A 187 -41.39 -24.89 13.33
C GLY A 187 -40.34 -24.05 12.61
N ASN A 188 -39.06 -24.46 12.61
CA ASN A 188 -37.98 -23.73 11.93
C ASN A 188 -37.63 -24.38 10.60
N LYS A 189 -37.64 -23.60 9.51
CA LYS A 189 -37.07 -23.98 8.22
C LYS A 189 -35.57 -23.66 8.23
N VAL A 190 -34.75 -24.66 7.93
CA VAL A 190 -33.28 -24.60 8.05
C VAL A 190 -32.62 -24.56 6.68
N ALA A 191 -33.03 -25.43 5.76
CA ALA A 191 -32.44 -25.52 4.42
C ALA A 191 -33.51 -25.26 3.37
N PHE A 192 -33.14 -24.56 2.31
CA PHE A 192 -34.07 -24.09 1.28
C PHE A 192 -33.48 -24.33 -0.10
N VAL A 193 -34.25 -24.95 -0.99
CA VAL A 193 -34.01 -24.95 -2.43
C VAL A 193 -35.01 -23.96 -3.02
N ASN A 194 -34.52 -22.80 -3.46
CA ASN A 194 -35.36 -21.77 -4.04
C ASN A 194 -35.40 -21.93 -5.57
N GLY A 195 -36.57 -22.29 -6.10
CA GLY A 195 -36.79 -22.51 -7.53
C GLY A 195 -36.74 -21.24 -8.38
N ALA A 196 -37.01 -20.07 -7.81
CA ALA A 196 -36.91 -18.79 -8.53
C ALA A 196 -35.46 -18.39 -8.77
N THR A 197 -34.59 -18.58 -7.77
CA THR A 197 -33.17 -18.22 -7.85
C THR A 197 -32.28 -19.38 -8.29
N GLN A 198 -32.78 -20.61 -8.26
CA GLN A 198 -32.06 -21.86 -8.53
C GLN A 198 -30.85 -22.07 -7.60
N ARG A 199 -31.05 -21.82 -6.30
CA ARG A 199 -29.96 -21.78 -5.31
C ARG A 199 -30.36 -22.47 -4.01
N PHE A 200 -29.35 -22.88 -3.25
CA PHE A 200 -29.49 -23.48 -1.93
C PHE A 200 -29.18 -22.46 -0.82
N GLY A 201 -30.08 -22.32 0.14
CA GLY A 201 -29.91 -21.44 1.28
C GLY A 201 -29.95 -22.21 2.60
N ILE A 202 -29.10 -21.82 3.56
CA ILE A 202 -29.11 -22.27 4.95
C ILE A 202 -29.53 -21.10 5.84
N GLY A 203 -30.72 -21.20 6.44
CA GLY A 203 -31.34 -20.15 7.24
C GLY A 203 -31.85 -18.95 6.43
N THR A 204 -31.87 -19.05 5.10
CA THR A 204 -32.40 -18.04 4.19
C THR A 204 -33.05 -18.71 2.99
N ASP A 205 -34.23 -18.24 2.58
CA ASP A 205 -34.91 -18.68 1.37
C ASP A 205 -34.58 -17.81 0.16
N ALA A 206 -33.83 -16.71 0.33
CA ALA A 206 -33.42 -15.80 -0.74
C ALA A 206 -31.88 -15.67 -0.85
N PRO A 207 -31.14 -16.77 -1.13
CA PRO A 207 -29.70 -16.72 -1.28
C PRO A 207 -29.27 -15.93 -2.53
N SER A 208 -28.27 -15.06 -2.37
CA SER A 208 -27.71 -14.24 -3.47
C SER A 208 -26.63 -14.98 -4.30
N ALA A 209 -26.26 -16.20 -3.91
CA ALA A 209 -25.28 -17.07 -4.55
C ALA A 209 -25.73 -18.54 -4.50
N PRO A 210 -25.13 -19.48 -5.29
CA PRO A 210 -25.48 -20.91 -5.30
C PRO A 210 -25.65 -21.56 -3.92
N LEU A 211 -24.79 -21.19 -2.96
CA LEU A 211 -24.93 -21.50 -1.54
C LEU A 211 -24.95 -20.18 -0.75
N GLY A 212 -26.04 -19.90 -0.03
CA GLY A 212 -26.18 -18.71 0.81
C GLY A 212 -26.50 -19.04 2.27
N PHE A 213 -26.11 -18.15 3.17
CA PHE A 213 -26.43 -18.25 4.60
C PHE A 213 -27.26 -17.04 5.04
N ALA A 214 -28.04 -17.18 6.12
CA ALA A 214 -28.74 -16.06 6.75
C ALA A 214 -27.80 -14.88 7.05
N ALA A 215 -28.32 -13.64 6.94
CA ALA A 215 -27.59 -12.39 7.21
C ALA A 215 -27.35 -12.10 8.71
N ALA A 216 -27.18 -13.16 9.52
CA ALA A 216 -26.73 -13.07 10.90
C ALA A 216 -25.19 -13.07 10.98
N LEU A 217 -24.59 -12.46 11.99
CA LEU A 217 -23.15 -12.62 12.25
C LEU A 217 -22.86 -13.97 12.94
N GLY A 218 -21.62 -14.42 12.90
CA GLY A 218 -21.14 -15.64 13.55
C GLY A 218 -20.58 -16.69 12.58
N LYS A 219 -20.41 -17.91 13.09
CA LYS A 219 -19.93 -19.07 12.31
C LYS A 219 -20.94 -19.43 11.22
N LYS A 220 -20.46 -19.72 10.01
CA LYS A 220 -21.27 -20.12 8.85
C LYS A 220 -21.05 -21.57 8.47
N ILE A 221 -19.79 -21.98 8.43
CA ILE A 221 -19.39 -23.35 8.10
C ILE A 221 -18.40 -23.79 9.16
N THR A 222 -18.71 -24.88 9.86
CA THR A 222 -17.76 -25.60 10.70
C THR A 222 -17.23 -26.79 9.90
N LEU A 223 -15.92 -26.80 9.63
CA LEU A 223 -15.22 -27.87 8.90
C LEU A 223 -14.82 -29.02 9.82
N TYR A 224 -14.44 -28.69 11.06
CA TYR A 224 -14.09 -29.69 12.07
C TYR A 224 -14.65 -29.25 13.43
N PRO A 225 -15.68 -29.95 13.96
CA PRO A 225 -16.27 -29.64 15.25
C PRO A 225 -15.45 -30.27 16.39
N GLY A 226 -14.74 -29.44 17.16
CA GLY A 226 -13.82 -29.87 18.22
C GLY A 226 -14.39 -29.82 19.64
N GLY A 227 -15.71 -29.64 19.79
CA GLY A 227 -16.37 -29.43 21.08
C GLY A 227 -16.58 -27.95 21.39
N ALA A 228 -15.71 -27.34 22.19
CA ALA A 228 -15.82 -25.92 22.55
C ALA A 228 -15.35 -24.98 21.43
N ASN A 229 -14.40 -25.44 20.61
CA ASN A 229 -13.79 -24.66 19.54
C ASN A 229 -13.84 -25.44 18.22
N ASP A 230 -13.85 -24.72 17.10
CA ASP A 230 -14.10 -25.28 15.77
C ASP A 230 -13.07 -24.74 14.76
N TYR A 231 -12.87 -25.47 13.67
CA TYR A 231 -12.25 -24.93 12.46
C TYR A 231 -13.33 -24.53 11.46
N GLY A 232 -13.21 -23.38 10.80
CA GLY A 232 -14.23 -22.99 9.85
C GLY A 232 -14.19 -21.57 9.31
N PHE A 233 -15.34 -21.17 8.78
CA PHE A 233 -15.60 -19.87 8.17
C PHE A 233 -16.73 -19.14 8.88
N GLY A 234 -16.59 -17.83 9.06
CA GLY A 234 -17.55 -16.99 9.77
C GLY A 234 -17.57 -15.56 9.25
N ILE A 235 -18.56 -14.80 9.69
CA ILE A 235 -18.70 -13.37 9.37
C ILE A 235 -18.92 -12.59 10.65
N ALA A 236 -18.10 -11.57 10.89
CA ALA A 236 -18.31 -10.55 11.91
C ALA A 236 -18.59 -9.18 11.25
N SER A 237 -18.90 -8.16 12.05
CA SER A 237 -19.16 -6.81 11.51
C SER A 237 -17.98 -6.33 10.67
N GLY A 238 -18.19 -6.19 9.36
CA GLY A 238 -17.17 -5.77 8.39
C GLY A 238 -16.00 -6.75 8.21
N ARG A 239 -16.11 -8.03 8.61
CA ARG A 239 -14.97 -8.95 8.62
C ARG A 239 -15.35 -10.39 8.22
N LEU A 240 -14.71 -10.90 7.17
CA LEU A 240 -14.64 -12.33 6.89
C LEU A 240 -13.68 -13.00 7.88
N GLN A 241 -14.07 -14.15 8.42
CA GLN A 241 -13.28 -14.92 9.36
C GLN A 241 -12.94 -16.28 8.77
N VAL A 242 -11.66 -16.62 8.81
CA VAL A 242 -11.15 -17.99 8.74
C VAL A 242 -10.56 -18.26 10.11
N PHE A 243 -11.02 -19.30 10.80
CA PHE A 243 -10.64 -19.54 12.18
C PHE A 243 -10.28 -21.00 12.42
N SER A 244 -9.35 -21.20 13.34
CA SER A 244 -8.99 -22.48 13.94
C SER A 244 -9.61 -22.60 15.34
N ASP A 245 -9.39 -23.74 15.97
CA ASP A 245 -9.87 -24.06 17.31
C ASP A 245 -9.20 -23.26 18.45
N GLY A 246 -8.23 -22.38 18.15
CA GLY A 246 -7.52 -21.57 19.14
C GLY A 246 -6.65 -22.37 20.14
N SER A 247 -6.49 -23.69 19.95
CA SER A 247 -5.63 -24.53 20.79
C SER A 247 -4.14 -24.25 20.51
N PRO A 248 -3.20 -24.62 21.39
CA PRO A 248 -1.79 -24.69 21.05
C PRO A 248 -1.57 -25.52 19.77
N GLY A 249 -1.04 -24.91 18.70
CA GLY A 249 -0.90 -25.54 17.38
C GLY A 249 -2.10 -25.41 16.44
N GLY A 250 -3.17 -24.72 16.84
CA GLY A 250 -4.31 -24.38 16.01
C GLY A 250 -3.97 -23.31 14.97
N ASP A 251 -3.15 -23.66 13.99
CA ASP A 251 -2.74 -22.77 12.90
C ASP A 251 -3.78 -22.72 11.78
N VAL A 252 -3.75 -21.66 10.97
CA VAL A 252 -4.49 -21.58 9.71
C VAL A 252 -3.49 -21.57 8.56
N ALA A 253 -3.38 -22.69 7.86
CA ALA A 253 -2.38 -22.92 6.82
C ALA A 253 -3.00 -23.08 5.42
N ILE A 254 -2.27 -22.63 4.41
CA ILE A 254 -2.53 -22.84 2.97
C ILE A 254 -1.32 -23.57 2.40
N GLY A 255 -1.56 -24.64 1.65
CA GLY A 255 -0.51 -25.54 1.20
C GLY A 255 -0.98 -26.49 0.10
N THR A 256 -0.20 -27.54 -0.13
CA THR A 256 -0.58 -28.66 -1.01
C THR A 256 -0.64 -29.94 -0.22
N ASP A 257 -1.65 -30.75 -0.49
CA ASP A 257 -1.68 -32.15 -0.07
C ASP A 257 -1.24 -33.02 -1.25
N ALA A 258 -0.06 -33.62 -1.12
CA ALA A 258 0.45 -34.61 -2.06
C ALA A 258 0.66 -35.92 -1.32
N ALA A 259 -0.05 -36.96 -1.76
CA ALA A 259 -0.01 -38.31 -1.16
C ALA A 259 -0.30 -38.35 0.36
N GLY A 260 -1.20 -37.49 0.86
CA GLY A 260 -1.62 -37.46 2.26
C GLY A 260 -0.65 -36.71 3.18
N THR A 261 0.38 -36.07 2.62
CA THR A 261 1.28 -35.17 3.37
C THR A 261 0.98 -33.73 2.99
N PHE A 262 0.56 -32.94 3.97
CA PHE A 262 0.34 -31.51 3.78
C PHE A 262 1.66 -30.73 3.85
N THR A 263 2.01 -30.08 2.75
CA THR A 263 3.13 -29.15 2.67
C THR A 263 2.60 -27.72 2.80
N GLU A 264 2.87 -27.09 3.95
CA GLU A 264 2.56 -25.68 4.19
C GLU A 264 3.30 -24.78 3.18
N ARG A 265 2.60 -23.81 2.59
CA ARG A 265 3.23 -22.70 1.83
C ARG A 265 3.15 -21.39 2.58
N PHE A 266 2.04 -21.18 3.29
CA PHE A 266 1.78 -20.01 4.11
C PHE A 266 0.90 -20.41 5.28
N ALA A 267 1.18 -19.89 6.47
CA ALA A 267 0.27 -20.02 7.59
C ALA A 267 0.25 -18.78 8.48
N VAL A 268 -0.86 -18.59 9.17
CA VAL A 268 -0.94 -17.76 10.36
C VAL A 268 -0.93 -18.70 11.56
N LYS A 269 0.10 -18.58 12.38
CA LYS A 269 0.28 -19.38 13.59
C LYS A 269 -0.69 -18.93 14.68
N ASN A 270 -0.96 -19.80 15.65
CA ASN A 270 -1.90 -19.50 16.75
C ASN A 270 -1.56 -18.23 17.57
N ASN A 271 -0.29 -17.82 17.59
CA ASN A 271 0.21 -16.61 18.25
C ASN A 271 0.19 -15.37 17.34
N GLY A 272 -0.37 -15.50 16.14
CA GLY A 272 -0.44 -14.44 15.12
C GLY A 272 0.80 -14.30 14.25
N ALA A 273 1.84 -15.13 14.45
CA ALA A 273 3.03 -15.08 13.62
C ALA A 273 2.73 -15.57 12.19
N LEU A 274 3.30 -14.90 11.19
CA LEU A 274 3.28 -15.37 9.81
C LEU A 274 4.36 -16.43 9.62
N ALA A 275 4.02 -17.53 8.97
CA ALA A 275 4.93 -18.60 8.61
C ALA A 275 4.90 -18.90 7.12
N LEU A 276 6.06 -19.28 6.59
CA LEU A 276 6.25 -19.75 5.22
C LEU A 276 6.99 -21.08 5.26
N SER A 277 6.45 -22.08 4.59
CA SER A 277 7.01 -23.43 4.57
C SER A 277 7.36 -23.97 5.97
N GLY A 278 6.50 -23.71 6.96
CA GLY A 278 6.66 -24.16 8.34
C GLY A 278 7.54 -23.27 9.22
N SER A 279 8.17 -22.21 8.69
CA SER A 279 9.09 -21.34 9.43
C SER A 279 8.52 -19.94 9.66
N THR A 280 8.49 -19.49 10.91
CA THR A 280 8.13 -18.11 11.28
C THR A 280 9.33 -17.17 11.18
N GLY A 281 9.08 -15.92 10.79
CA GLY A 281 10.08 -14.87 10.86
C GLY A 281 10.48 -14.57 12.31
N THR A 282 11.74 -14.18 12.50
CA THR A 282 12.27 -13.70 13.79
C THR A 282 12.27 -12.17 13.83
N SER A 283 12.45 -11.59 15.02
CA SER A 283 12.44 -10.13 15.22
C SER A 283 13.44 -9.42 14.29
N GLY A 284 12.95 -8.42 13.56
CA GLY A 284 13.76 -7.62 12.62
C GLY A 284 13.86 -8.20 11.20
N GLN A 285 13.29 -9.38 10.95
CA GLN A 285 13.20 -9.91 9.59
C GLN A 285 12.02 -9.31 8.82
N VAL A 286 12.19 -9.17 7.51
CA VAL A 286 11.14 -8.82 6.55
C VAL A 286 10.90 -9.99 5.62
N LEU A 287 9.72 -10.03 5.03
CA LEU A 287 9.44 -10.98 3.96
C LEU A 287 9.98 -10.44 2.63
N GLN A 288 10.88 -11.19 2.00
CA GLN A 288 11.44 -10.85 0.68
C GLN A 288 10.86 -11.75 -0.41
N SER A 289 10.40 -11.13 -1.49
CA SER A 289 10.14 -11.83 -2.75
C SER A 289 11.47 -12.22 -3.40
N ASN A 290 11.61 -13.50 -3.76
CA ASN A 290 12.83 -14.05 -4.38
C ASN A 290 12.75 -14.10 -5.92
N GLY A 291 11.80 -13.36 -6.50
CA GLY A 291 11.55 -13.37 -7.94
C GLY A 291 10.56 -14.46 -8.38
N SER A 292 10.25 -14.47 -9.67
CA SER A 292 9.24 -15.37 -10.24
C SER A 292 9.61 -16.85 -10.04
N GLY A 293 8.69 -17.65 -9.51
CA GLY A 293 8.86 -19.09 -9.31
C GLY A 293 9.63 -19.49 -8.04
N ALA A 294 10.28 -18.55 -7.34
CA ALA A 294 10.95 -18.81 -6.08
C ALA A 294 10.01 -18.52 -4.89
N ALA A 295 10.06 -19.38 -3.86
CA ALA A 295 9.34 -19.12 -2.61
C ALA A 295 9.90 -17.88 -1.93
N ALA A 296 9.04 -17.04 -1.37
CA ALA A 296 9.45 -15.90 -0.56
C ALA A 296 10.14 -16.40 0.73
N SER A 297 11.07 -15.62 1.27
CA SER A 297 11.84 -15.99 2.46
C SER A 297 11.93 -14.86 3.46
N TRP A 298 12.00 -15.22 4.74
CA TRP A 298 12.35 -14.28 5.80
C TRP A 298 13.82 -13.89 5.67
N VAL A 299 14.08 -12.59 5.53
CA VAL A 299 15.44 -12.05 5.46
C VAL A 299 15.59 -10.98 6.51
N THR A 300 16.76 -10.93 7.14
CA THR A 300 17.15 -9.74 7.89
C THR A 300 17.56 -8.71 6.84
N PRO A 301 16.85 -7.57 6.70
CA PRO A 301 17.25 -6.55 5.72
C PRO A 301 18.70 -6.17 5.98
N SER A 302 19.55 -6.27 4.96
CA SER A 302 20.82 -5.57 4.98
C SER A 302 20.52 -4.09 4.82
N ASN A 303 20.61 -3.36 5.92
CA ASN A 303 20.86 -1.92 5.92
C ASN A 303 21.90 -1.60 4.83
N VAL A 304 21.76 -0.45 4.15
CA VAL A 304 22.72 0.06 3.12
C VAL A 304 24.16 0.07 3.66
N TRP A 305 24.31 0.00 4.99
CA TRP A 305 25.52 -0.29 5.74
C TRP A 305 25.36 -1.62 6.48
N SER A 306 26.18 -2.63 6.18
CA SER A 306 26.38 -3.74 7.13
C SER A 306 27.11 -3.17 8.35
N LEU A 307 26.37 -2.91 9.44
CA LEU A 307 26.95 -2.44 10.70
C LEU A 307 27.78 -3.58 11.31
N ASN A 308 29.11 -3.49 11.25
CA ASN A 308 29.96 -4.20 12.20
C ASN A 308 30.09 -3.31 13.46
N GLY A 309 29.12 -3.41 14.38
CA GLY A 309 29.06 -2.64 15.63
C GLY A 309 27.91 -1.61 15.69
N SER A 310 27.82 -0.82 16.78
CA SER A 310 26.66 0.05 17.09
C SER A 310 26.91 1.57 16.93
N ASN A 311 27.95 1.97 16.20
CA ASN A 311 28.45 3.35 16.21
C ASN A 311 27.95 4.22 15.04
N ALA A 312 26.88 3.86 14.34
CA ALA A 312 26.30 4.71 13.30
C ALA A 312 24.80 4.92 13.58
N TYR A 313 24.37 6.17 13.60
CA TYR A 313 23.02 6.60 14.00
C TYR A 313 22.41 7.45 12.90
N TYR A 314 21.13 7.21 12.58
CA TYR A 314 20.33 8.09 11.74
C TYR A 314 19.20 8.68 12.59
N ASN A 315 19.27 9.99 12.87
CA ASN A 315 18.34 10.67 13.77
C ASN A 315 18.05 12.08 13.24
N GLY A 316 16.77 12.44 13.15
CA GLY A 316 16.34 13.76 12.67
C GLY A 316 16.77 14.09 11.23
N GLY A 317 17.00 13.09 10.38
CA GLY A 317 17.49 13.29 9.01
C GLY A 317 19.02 13.32 8.87
N ASN A 318 19.75 13.30 9.98
CA ASN A 318 21.20 13.43 10.03
C ASN A 318 21.89 12.09 10.34
N VAL A 319 23.13 11.93 9.89
CA VAL A 319 23.99 10.77 10.17
C VAL A 319 25.00 11.12 11.26
N GLY A 320 25.03 10.33 12.33
CA GLY A 320 26.02 10.41 13.39
C GLY A 320 26.94 9.19 13.42
N ILE A 321 28.25 9.38 13.38
CA ILE A 321 29.26 8.32 13.56
C ILE A 321 29.85 8.45 14.98
N GLY A 322 29.43 7.56 15.87
CA GLY A 322 29.76 7.55 17.30
C GLY A 322 29.01 8.60 18.12
N VAL A 323 27.95 9.21 17.55
CA VAL A 323 27.10 10.21 18.21
C VAL A 323 25.63 9.95 17.87
N SER A 324 24.78 9.73 18.87
CA SER A 324 23.37 9.34 18.68
C SER A 324 22.42 10.52 18.42
N THR A 325 22.86 11.75 18.69
CA THR A 325 22.12 12.99 18.46
C THR A 325 22.93 13.94 17.58
N PRO A 326 23.14 13.62 16.28
CA PRO A 326 23.86 14.46 15.34
C PRO A 326 23.18 15.82 15.15
N ASN A 327 23.93 16.91 15.32
CA ASN A 327 23.44 18.29 15.19
C ASN A 327 23.69 18.91 13.81
N ALA A 328 24.25 18.15 12.87
CA ALA A 328 24.47 18.49 11.48
C ALA A 328 24.28 17.24 10.61
N PRO A 329 24.06 17.37 9.28
CA PRO A 329 23.82 16.24 8.37
C PRO A 329 24.83 15.09 8.48
N LEU A 330 26.10 15.38 8.79
CA LEU A 330 27.10 14.40 9.20
C LEU A 330 27.83 14.90 10.46
N SER A 331 27.77 14.12 11.54
CA SER A 331 28.44 14.43 12.81
C SER A 331 29.31 13.26 13.27
N PHE A 332 30.40 13.54 13.97
CA PHE A 332 31.26 12.54 14.59
C PHE A 332 31.25 12.69 16.12
N ALA A 333 31.56 11.62 16.86
CA ALA A 333 31.74 11.67 18.31
C ALA A 333 32.69 12.79 18.74
N ALA A 334 32.43 13.44 19.88
CA ALA A 334 33.27 14.49 20.45
C ALA A 334 34.55 13.97 21.13
N THR A 335 35.20 12.99 20.53
CA THR A 335 36.52 12.47 20.92
C THR A 335 37.62 13.14 20.10
N LEU A 336 38.84 13.26 20.61
CA LEU A 336 39.97 13.70 19.78
C LEU A 336 40.46 12.56 18.87
N GLY A 337 41.17 12.88 17.80
CA GLY A 337 41.76 11.94 16.84
C GLY A 337 41.25 12.11 15.41
N LYS A 338 41.52 11.10 14.57
CA LYS A 338 41.09 11.04 13.16
C LYS A 338 39.55 10.97 13.09
N LYS A 339 38.95 11.79 12.22
CA LYS A 339 37.49 11.82 11.98
C LYS A 339 37.13 11.19 10.65
N ILE A 340 37.84 11.58 9.60
CA ILE A 340 37.66 11.04 8.26
C ILE A 340 39.03 10.62 7.76
N THR A 341 39.23 9.34 7.51
CA THR A 341 40.40 8.83 6.79
C THR A 341 40.02 8.65 5.33
N LEU A 342 40.62 9.44 4.44
CA LEU A 342 40.39 9.37 3.00
C LEU A 342 41.28 8.32 2.34
N TYR A 343 42.51 8.17 2.83
CA TYR A 343 43.47 7.18 2.34
C TYR A 343 44.13 6.47 3.53
N PRO A 344 43.78 5.20 3.80
CA PRO A 344 44.41 4.39 4.84
C PRO A 344 45.67 3.70 4.31
N GLY A 345 46.80 4.41 4.33
CA GLY A 345 48.11 3.86 3.96
C GLY A 345 48.73 2.94 5.02
N THR A 346 49.83 2.28 4.67
CA THR A 346 50.56 1.37 5.57
C THR A 346 51.46 2.08 6.58
N LEU A 347 51.93 3.29 6.24
CA LEU A 347 52.82 4.11 7.09
C LEU A 347 52.08 5.22 7.85
N GLY A 348 50.79 5.39 7.58
CA GLY A 348 49.98 6.50 8.08
C GLY A 348 48.66 6.58 7.34
N SER A 349 47.89 7.64 7.57
CA SER A 349 46.65 7.86 6.81
C SER A 349 46.59 9.31 6.40
N ALA A 350 45.92 9.63 5.29
CA ALA A 350 45.59 10.99 4.94
C ALA A 350 44.12 11.29 5.24
N GLY A 351 43.81 12.47 5.78
CA GLY A 351 42.44 12.82 6.13
C GLY A 351 42.26 14.04 7.02
N PHE A 352 41.15 14.03 7.76
CA PHE A 352 40.70 15.10 8.65
C PHE A 352 40.60 14.60 10.10
N GLY A 353 40.99 15.44 11.05
CA GLY A 353 41.01 15.07 12.47
C GLY A 353 40.92 16.27 13.41
N MET A 354 40.83 15.98 14.70
CA MET A 354 40.84 16.98 15.77
C MET A 354 41.90 16.63 16.81
N SER A 355 42.72 17.58 17.24
CA SER A 355 43.67 17.41 18.35
C SER A 355 43.64 18.62 19.27
N GLY A 356 43.18 18.46 20.50
CA GLY A 356 42.88 19.58 21.41
C GLY A 356 41.95 20.59 20.73
N ASN A 357 42.37 21.85 20.68
CA ASN A 357 41.65 22.95 20.01
C ASN A 357 42.06 23.14 18.53
N ARG A 358 42.63 22.11 17.88
CA ARG A 358 43.16 22.19 16.51
C ARG A 358 42.40 21.27 15.55
N LEU A 359 41.84 21.86 14.50
CA LEU A 359 41.44 21.12 13.29
C LEU A 359 42.70 20.68 12.53
N GLN A 360 42.72 19.42 12.10
CA GLN A 360 43.84 18.83 11.38
C GLN A 360 43.40 18.42 9.98
N ILE A 361 44.21 18.80 9.00
CA ILE A 361 44.26 18.21 7.66
C ILE A 361 45.66 17.62 7.55
N TYR A 362 45.78 16.32 7.31
CA TYR A 362 47.06 15.61 7.42
C TYR A 362 47.25 14.63 6.25
N GLY A 363 48.51 14.50 5.83
CA GLY A 363 48.97 13.45 4.92
C GLY A 363 49.40 12.19 5.68
N ASP A 364 49.69 11.13 4.94
CA ASP A 364 50.07 9.81 5.43
C ASP A 364 51.59 9.63 5.64
N ASN A 365 52.41 10.57 5.17
CA ASN A 365 53.88 10.50 5.19
C ASN A 365 54.49 11.85 5.65
N PRO A 366 55.61 11.88 6.41
CA PRO A 366 56.33 13.11 6.72
C PRO A 366 56.77 13.96 5.51
N ASN A 367 56.88 13.35 4.33
CA ASN A 367 57.20 14.00 3.06
C ASN A 367 55.95 14.34 2.22
N ALA A 368 54.75 14.21 2.77
CA ALA A 368 53.50 14.51 2.07
C ALA A 368 53.24 16.03 2.03
N ASP A 369 52.86 16.51 0.85
CA ASP A 369 52.27 17.85 0.69
C ASP A 369 50.80 17.82 1.10
N VAL A 370 50.29 18.94 1.60
CA VAL A 370 48.85 19.18 1.73
C VAL A 370 48.46 20.30 0.77
N ALA A 371 47.89 19.93 -0.37
CA ALA A 371 47.54 20.84 -1.46
C ALA A 371 46.02 21.12 -1.53
N ILE A 372 45.67 22.35 -1.92
CA ILE A 372 44.32 22.76 -2.31
C ILE A 372 44.35 23.15 -3.78
N GLY A 373 43.43 22.60 -4.56
CA GLY A 373 43.39 22.74 -6.01
C GLY A 373 42.05 22.30 -6.58
N TYR A 374 42.03 22.03 -7.88
CA TYR A 374 40.87 21.50 -8.58
C TYR A 374 41.27 20.42 -9.57
N ASP A 375 40.39 19.45 -9.81
CA ASP A 375 40.55 18.53 -10.93
C ASP A 375 40.05 19.19 -12.21
N ALA A 376 40.83 19.06 -13.28
CA ALA A 376 40.38 19.36 -14.63
C ALA A 376 40.73 18.18 -15.53
N ALA A 377 39.73 17.36 -15.84
CA ALA A 377 39.86 16.17 -16.68
C ALA A 377 40.90 15.14 -16.17
N GLY A 378 40.91 14.87 -14.86
CA GLY A 378 41.79 13.87 -14.23
C GLY A 378 43.20 14.39 -13.91
N VAL A 379 43.46 15.68 -14.13
CA VAL A 379 44.71 16.35 -13.72
C VAL A 379 44.41 17.30 -12.57
N PHE A 380 45.08 17.08 -11.44
CA PHE A 380 45.02 17.99 -10.30
C PHE A 380 45.82 19.26 -10.58
N ASN A 381 45.12 20.39 -10.56
CA ASN A 381 45.68 21.73 -10.71
C ASN A 381 45.81 22.37 -9.32
N GLU A 382 47.04 22.45 -8.80
CA GLU A 382 47.34 23.05 -7.50
C GLU A 382 47.13 24.57 -7.53
N ARG A 383 46.42 25.12 -6.53
CA ARG A 383 46.37 26.57 -6.27
C ARG A 383 47.40 26.96 -5.23
N PHE A 384 47.45 26.23 -4.12
CA PHE A 384 48.53 26.33 -3.15
C PHE A 384 48.68 25.02 -2.39
N ALA A 385 49.83 24.84 -1.76
CA ALA A 385 50.10 23.71 -0.91
C ALA A 385 50.99 24.09 0.28
N PHE A 386 50.85 23.36 1.37
CA PHE A 386 51.89 23.29 2.39
C PHE A 386 52.83 22.15 2.02
N LYS A 387 54.10 22.49 1.78
CA LYS A 387 55.18 21.53 1.54
C LYS A 387 55.57 20.83 2.85
N PRO A 388 56.33 19.72 2.82
CA PRO A 388 56.52 18.88 4.00
C PRO A 388 57.38 19.55 5.07
N ASN A 389 58.20 20.52 4.65
CA ASN A 389 58.98 21.39 5.53
C ASN A 389 58.20 22.60 6.08
N GLY A 390 56.89 22.68 5.82
CA GLY A 390 56.02 23.78 6.23
C GLY A 390 56.05 25.01 5.32
N ALA A 391 56.82 25.00 4.23
CA ALA A 391 56.83 26.10 3.28
C ALA A 391 55.48 26.20 2.54
N LEU A 392 54.96 27.43 2.41
CA LEU A 392 53.83 27.70 1.55
C LEU A 392 54.31 27.71 0.09
N ALA A 393 53.71 26.85 -0.72
CA ALA A 393 53.84 26.88 -2.17
C ALA A 393 52.56 27.43 -2.80
N VAL A 394 52.71 28.27 -3.82
CA VAL A 394 51.59 28.84 -4.59
C VAL A 394 51.87 28.55 -6.05
N ASN A 395 50.88 28.01 -6.76
CA ASN A 395 51.03 27.51 -8.14
C ASN A 395 52.26 26.58 -8.29
N GLY A 396 52.46 25.63 -7.38
CA GLY A 396 53.57 24.67 -7.41
C GLY A 396 54.93 25.19 -6.93
N ASN A 397 55.07 26.49 -6.64
CA ASN A 397 56.37 27.10 -6.31
C ASN A 397 56.42 27.50 -4.83
N ALA A 398 57.37 26.95 -4.08
CA ALA A 398 57.68 27.39 -2.72
C ALA A 398 58.48 28.69 -2.74
N GLY A 399 58.19 29.60 -1.81
CA GLY A 399 58.94 30.85 -1.68
C GLY A 399 60.38 30.63 -1.27
N ALA A 400 61.31 31.39 -1.87
CA ALA A 400 62.70 31.43 -1.44
C ALA A 400 62.91 32.44 -0.30
N ALA A 401 64.05 32.33 0.39
CA ALA A 401 64.43 33.28 1.44
C ALA A 401 64.42 34.72 0.92
N GLY A 402 63.78 35.63 1.67
CA GLY A 402 63.67 37.05 1.31
C GLY A 402 62.55 37.38 0.31
N GLN A 403 61.83 36.38 -0.22
CA GLN A 403 60.67 36.63 -1.08
C GLN A 403 59.41 36.91 -0.26
N VAL A 404 58.53 37.72 -0.82
CA VAL A 404 57.17 37.97 -0.31
C VAL A 404 56.15 37.47 -1.32
N LEU A 405 55.00 37.02 -0.83
CA LEU A 405 53.89 36.65 -1.71
C LEU A 405 53.19 37.94 -2.16
N GLN A 406 53.26 38.24 -3.45
CA GLN A 406 52.60 39.40 -4.04
C GLN A 406 51.23 39.01 -4.60
N SER A 407 50.21 39.78 -4.25
CA SER A 407 48.94 39.76 -4.98
C SER A 407 49.13 40.42 -6.35
N ASN A 408 48.70 39.72 -7.41
CA ASN A 408 48.79 40.21 -8.79
C ASN A 408 47.48 40.88 -9.26
N GLY A 409 46.60 41.26 -8.33
CA GLY A 409 45.28 41.81 -8.64
C GLY A 409 44.21 40.74 -8.84
N SER A 410 42.97 41.19 -9.04
CA SER A 410 41.79 40.32 -9.15
C SER A 410 41.92 39.34 -10.33
N GLY A 411 41.74 38.04 -10.05
CA GLY A 411 41.75 36.99 -11.07
C GLY A 411 43.13 36.50 -11.50
N ALA A 412 44.20 37.19 -11.13
CA ALA A 412 45.58 36.74 -11.35
C ALA A 412 46.10 35.96 -10.13
N ALA A 413 46.80 34.86 -10.39
CA ALA A 413 47.36 34.04 -9.31
C ALA A 413 48.50 34.79 -8.61
N ALA A 414 48.57 34.69 -7.28
CA ALA A 414 49.66 35.30 -6.52
C ALA A 414 51.00 34.64 -6.83
N THR A 415 52.09 35.40 -6.76
CA THR A 415 53.45 34.92 -7.07
C THR A 415 54.44 35.36 -6.01
N TRP A 416 55.44 34.54 -5.76
CA TRP A 416 56.59 34.91 -4.93
C TRP A 416 57.47 35.91 -5.69
N VAL A 417 57.75 37.06 -5.07
CA VAL A 417 58.63 38.09 -5.62
C VAL A 417 59.70 38.45 -4.61
N SER A 418 60.89 38.78 -5.09
CA SER A 418 61.92 39.43 -4.27
C SER A 418 61.58 40.92 -4.24
N PRO A 419 61.12 41.48 -3.12
CA PRO A 419 60.73 42.88 -3.08
C PRO A 419 61.96 43.77 -3.33
N THR A 420 62.03 44.41 -4.51
CA THR A 420 62.92 45.56 -4.75
C THR A 420 62.24 46.79 -4.17
N ASN A 421 62.53 47.08 -2.91
CA ASN A 421 61.80 48.10 -2.15
C ASN A 421 62.11 49.52 -2.65
N SER A 422 61.18 50.13 -3.39
CA SER A 422 61.22 51.53 -3.84
C SER A 422 61.18 52.56 -2.70
N ALA A 423 61.06 52.14 -1.44
CA ALA A 423 61.15 53.03 -0.28
C ALA A 423 62.58 53.41 0.14
N TYR A 424 63.62 52.65 -0.25
CA TYR A 424 65.00 52.92 0.19
C TYR A 424 65.82 53.78 -0.78
N ASN A 425 65.51 53.81 -2.08
CA ASN A 425 66.27 54.60 -3.07
C ASN A 425 65.81 56.07 -3.20
N ASN A 426 64.86 56.49 -2.38
CA ASN A 426 64.27 57.83 -2.40
C ASN A 426 64.82 58.72 -1.27
N PHE A 427 65.88 58.28 -0.57
CA PHE A 427 66.53 59.06 0.48
C PHE A 427 68.04 59.12 0.23
N TYR A 428 68.58 60.33 0.03
CA TYR A 428 70.00 60.56 -0.13
C TYR A 428 70.53 61.25 1.13
N MET A 429 71.63 60.75 1.68
CA MET A 429 72.40 61.41 2.74
C MET A 429 73.78 61.73 2.19
N ILE A 430 74.17 62.99 2.29
CA ILE A 430 75.45 63.51 1.82
C ILE A 430 76.15 64.13 3.02
N GLU A 431 77.40 63.73 3.21
CA GLU A 431 78.30 64.31 4.21
C GLU A 431 79.58 64.74 3.50
N SER A 432 80.02 65.97 3.77
CA SER A 432 81.25 66.53 3.19
C SER A 432 82.16 67.04 4.29
N SER A 433 83.40 66.55 4.30
CA SER A 433 84.51 67.07 5.13
C SER A 433 85.46 67.96 4.32
N ASN A 434 85.02 68.43 3.16
CA ASN A 434 85.77 69.37 2.33
C ASN A 434 85.30 70.80 2.62
N SER A 435 86.22 71.76 2.45
CA SER A 435 85.96 73.17 2.71
C SER A 435 86.35 74.04 1.55
N VAL A 436 85.65 75.16 1.38
CA VAL A 436 85.96 76.18 0.37
C VAL A 436 86.03 77.56 1.02
N THR A 437 87.09 78.31 0.74
CA THR A 437 87.25 79.69 1.24
C THR A 437 86.87 80.66 0.15
N LEU A 438 85.89 81.51 0.44
CA LEU A 438 85.28 82.43 -0.51
C LEU A 438 85.59 83.87 -0.10
N ALA A 439 85.90 84.71 -1.09
CA ALA A 439 85.99 86.16 -0.88
C ALA A 439 84.60 86.76 -0.66
N ALA A 440 84.53 87.98 -0.10
CA ALA A 440 83.27 88.68 0.05
C ALA A 440 82.55 88.81 -1.31
N TYR A 441 81.24 88.54 -1.32
CA TYR A 441 80.33 88.49 -2.47
C TYR A 441 80.62 87.39 -3.50
N ALA A 442 81.52 86.45 -3.21
CA ALA A 442 81.75 85.30 -4.08
C ALA A 442 80.78 84.16 -3.76
N THR A 443 79.99 83.74 -4.75
CA THR A 443 79.15 82.54 -4.67
C THR A 443 79.87 81.35 -5.28
N GLN A 444 79.94 80.23 -4.57
CA GLN A 444 80.44 78.98 -5.13
C GLN A 444 79.69 77.76 -4.58
N ALA A 445 79.57 76.71 -5.39
CA ALA A 445 79.08 75.41 -4.95
C ALA A 445 79.95 74.86 -3.82
N LEU A 446 79.29 74.39 -2.76
CA LEU A 446 79.98 73.77 -1.65
C LEU A 446 80.52 72.40 -2.07
N PRO A 447 81.77 72.06 -1.73
CA PRO A 447 82.37 70.79 -2.11
C PRO A 447 81.51 69.59 -1.71
N ASP A 448 81.23 68.72 -2.68
CA ASP A 448 80.48 67.46 -2.53
C ASP A 448 79.01 67.62 -2.10
N MET A 449 78.49 68.84 -1.98
CA MET A 449 77.11 69.11 -1.57
C MET A 449 76.15 69.19 -2.78
N SER A 450 76.17 68.17 -3.64
CA SER A 450 75.34 68.11 -4.84
C SER A 450 74.87 66.67 -5.13
N GLN A 451 73.59 66.50 -5.46
CA GLN A 451 72.99 65.21 -5.80
C GLN A 451 72.08 65.31 -7.01
N ALA A 452 72.37 64.50 -8.02
CA ALA A 452 71.47 64.29 -9.16
C ALA A 452 70.57 63.06 -8.93
N PHE A 453 69.30 63.15 -9.33
CA PHE A 453 68.34 62.04 -9.30
C PHE A 453 67.29 62.21 -10.42
N THR A 454 66.57 61.14 -10.75
CA THR A 454 65.52 61.17 -11.79
C THR A 454 64.18 60.76 -11.19
N LEU A 455 63.15 61.58 -11.40
CA LEU A 455 61.79 61.33 -10.94
C LEU A 455 60.94 60.68 -12.03
N ALA A 456 60.31 59.54 -11.71
CA ALA A 456 59.42 58.82 -12.63
C ALA A 456 58.03 59.46 -12.77
N GLY A 457 57.66 60.33 -11.84
CA GLY A 457 56.40 61.07 -11.76
C GLY A 457 56.60 62.33 -10.92
N ASN A 458 55.58 63.16 -10.77
CA ASN A 458 55.66 64.29 -9.85
C ASN A 458 55.95 63.76 -8.43
N ALA A 459 56.90 64.37 -7.73
CA ALA A 459 57.25 63.98 -6.37
C ALA A 459 57.47 65.21 -5.49
N ARG A 460 57.16 65.07 -4.21
CA ARG A 460 57.60 66.04 -3.20
C ARG A 460 59.02 65.69 -2.77
N VAL A 461 59.94 66.61 -2.98
CA VAL A 461 61.34 66.48 -2.57
C VAL A 461 61.60 67.39 -1.39
N THR A 462 61.99 66.80 -0.26
CA THR A 462 62.37 67.52 0.96
C THR A 462 63.87 67.48 1.10
N VAL A 463 64.49 68.64 1.23
CA VAL A 463 65.92 68.80 1.47
C VAL A 463 66.10 69.33 2.88
N ASP A 464 66.97 68.69 3.65
CA ASP A 464 67.42 69.17 4.95
C ASP A 464 68.94 69.30 4.93
N PHE A 465 69.50 70.39 5.44
CA PHE A 465 70.95 70.55 5.44
C PHE A 465 71.47 71.28 6.67
N SER A 466 72.77 71.09 6.92
CA SER A 466 73.59 71.82 7.87
C SER A 466 74.93 72.12 7.24
N VAL A 467 75.28 73.40 7.12
CA VAL A 467 76.53 73.89 6.54
C VAL A 467 77.28 74.66 7.60
N PHE A 468 78.52 74.24 7.82
CA PHE A 468 79.42 74.88 8.77
C PHE A 468 80.16 76.05 8.11
N VAL A 469 80.33 77.15 8.85
CA VAL A 469 81.01 78.34 8.32
C VAL A 469 82.00 78.88 9.34
N TYR A 470 83.19 79.26 8.88
CA TYR A 470 84.23 79.91 9.68
C TYR A 470 84.53 81.29 9.12
N SER A 471 84.43 82.31 9.99
CA SER A 471 84.89 83.66 9.67
C SER A 471 86.36 83.80 10.06
N ALA A 472 87.23 84.09 9.07
CA ALA A 472 88.65 84.26 9.33
C ALA A 472 88.91 85.50 10.20
N SER A 473 89.73 85.35 11.25
CA SER A 473 90.04 86.44 12.16
C SER A 473 90.84 87.55 11.47
N CYS A 474 90.34 88.78 11.48
CA CYS A 474 91.12 89.96 11.10
C CYS A 474 90.92 91.15 12.05
N ALA A 475 91.99 91.94 12.23
CA ALA A 475 91.97 93.15 13.05
C ALA A 475 91.01 94.19 12.42
N PHE A 476 90.09 94.72 13.22
CA PHE A 476 89.04 95.69 12.84
C PHE A 476 87.92 95.18 11.92
N CYS A 477 87.80 93.86 11.72
CA CYS A 477 86.69 93.28 10.98
C CYS A 477 85.44 93.08 11.85
N ALA A 478 84.26 93.35 11.29
CA ALA A 478 82.97 92.98 11.88
C ALA A 478 82.67 91.48 11.65
N ALA A 479 81.53 91.00 12.17
CA ALA A 479 81.03 89.66 11.87
C ALA A 479 80.81 89.46 10.36
N THR A 480 81.00 88.23 9.88
CA THR A 480 80.69 87.85 8.50
C THR A 480 79.24 87.42 8.38
N LEU A 481 78.44 88.10 7.57
CA LEU A 481 77.13 87.58 7.16
C LEU A 481 77.36 86.50 6.10
N ALA A 482 77.08 85.23 6.43
CA ALA A 482 77.24 84.10 5.54
C ALA A 482 75.89 83.54 5.09
N GLU A 483 75.80 83.11 3.84
CA GLU A 483 74.61 82.48 3.27
C GLU A 483 74.89 81.07 2.78
N ALA A 484 73.92 80.18 3.03
CA ALA A 484 73.79 78.92 2.30
C ALA A 484 72.58 79.02 1.38
N LYS A 485 72.79 78.81 0.08
CA LYS A 485 71.75 78.88 -0.96
C LYS A 485 71.42 77.48 -1.44
N LEU A 486 70.14 77.11 -1.41
CA LEU A 486 69.66 75.91 -2.06
C LEU A 486 69.46 76.19 -3.54
N VAL A 487 70.10 75.36 -4.37
CA VAL A 487 70.04 75.43 -5.81
C VAL A 487 69.37 74.17 -6.34
N ILE A 488 68.33 74.33 -7.14
CA ILE A 488 67.67 73.24 -7.86
C ILE A 488 67.82 73.51 -9.35
N ASP A 489 68.42 72.55 -10.07
CA ASP A 489 68.64 72.61 -11.52
C ASP A 489 69.38 73.86 -11.98
N GLY A 490 70.35 74.32 -11.16
CA GLY A 490 71.15 75.51 -11.44
C GLY A 490 70.48 76.85 -11.08
N VAL A 491 69.28 76.83 -10.49
CA VAL A 491 68.55 78.04 -10.06
C VAL A 491 68.52 78.14 -8.53
N ASP A 492 68.87 79.31 -7.98
CA ASP A 492 68.74 79.61 -6.56
C ASP A 492 67.24 79.64 -6.16
N VAL A 493 66.82 78.69 -5.33
CA VAL A 493 65.40 78.57 -4.92
C VAL A 493 65.11 79.12 -3.53
N HIS A 494 66.11 79.15 -2.65
CA HIS A 494 66.02 79.70 -1.29
C HIS A 494 67.40 79.95 -0.70
N TYR A 495 67.51 80.83 0.30
CA TYR A 495 68.74 81.09 1.01
C TYR A 495 68.50 81.24 2.52
N TRP A 496 69.47 80.80 3.31
CA TRP A 496 69.50 80.97 4.77
C TRP A 496 70.73 81.77 5.13
N ARG A 497 70.58 82.74 6.04
CA ARG A 497 71.64 83.65 6.46
C ARG A 497 72.00 83.45 7.92
N GLN A 498 73.27 83.65 8.25
CA GLN A 498 73.73 83.72 9.63
C GLN A 498 74.88 84.71 9.77
N ASP A 499 74.82 85.52 10.83
CA ASP A 499 75.94 86.33 11.28
C ASP A 499 76.96 85.44 12.01
N VAL A 500 78.15 85.30 11.45
CA VAL A 500 79.26 84.55 12.02
C VAL A 500 80.26 85.52 12.65
N THR A 501 80.36 85.52 13.97
CA THR A 501 81.27 86.41 14.71
C THR A 501 82.70 86.30 14.19
N ASN A 502 83.40 87.44 14.10
CA ASN A 502 84.80 87.51 13.63
C ASN A 502 85.69 86.51 14.42
N GLY A 503 86.43 85.67 13.71
CA GLY A 503 87.31 84.65 14.29
C GLY A 503 86.58 83.47 14.94
N SER A 504 85.28 83.29 14.68
CA SER A 504 84.46 82.22 15.26
C SER A 504 83.80 81.34 14.19
N TYR A 505 83.21 80.25 14.64
CA TYR A 505 82.43 79.32 13.83
C TYR A 505 80.93 79.59 13.94
N GLY A 506 80.21 79.34 12.85
CA GLY A 506 78.75 79.35 12.74
C GLY A 506 78.24 78.11 12.02
N THR A 507 76.92 77.92 12.04
CA THR A 507 76.24 76.81 11.36
C THR A 507 74.93 77.28 10.77
N ILE A 508 74.84 77.23 9.44
CA ILE A 508 73.64 77.55 8.69
C ILE A 508 72.92 76.24 8.42
N SER A 509 71.70 76.09 8.95
CA SER A 509 70.87 74.90 8.71
C SER A 509 69.48 75.31 8.25
N GLY A 510 68.84 74.42 7.51
CA GLY A 510 67.52 74.67 6.96
C GLY A 510 66.90 73.45 6.32
N THR A 511 65.57 73.47 6.25
CA THR A 511 64.76 72.45 5.58
C THR A 511 63.87 73.12 4.54
N MET A 512 63.70 72.50 3.38
CA MET A 512 62.78 72.95 2.33
C MET A 512 62.13 71.78 1.61
N THR A 513 60.82 71.86 1.38
CA THR A 513 60.10 70.92 0.52
C THR A 513 59.62 71.61 -0.76
N ARG A 514 59.89 70.99 -1.91
CA ARG A 514 59.41 71.43 -3.23
C ARG A 514 58.81 70.26 -4.00
N THR A 515 57.72 70.53 -4.72
CA THR A 515 57.23 69.58 -5.72
C THR A 515 58.07 69.74 -6.98
N LEU A 516 58.67 68.65 -7.44
CA LEU A 516 59.40 68.57 -8.70
C LEU A 516 58.64 67.67 -9.68
N ALA A 517 58.72 67.99 -10.96
CA ALA A 517 58.04 67.25 -12.01
C ALA A 517 58.77 65.92 -12.33
N ALA A 518 58.19 65.09 -13.18
CA ALA A 518 58.93 63.95 -13.74
C ALA A 518 60.12 64.45 -14.58
N GLY A 519 61.29 63.83 -14.42
CA GLY A 519 62.52 64.22 -15.13
C GLY A 519 63.79 64.17 -14.27
N PRO A 520 64.96 64.45 -14.86
CA PRO A 520 66.21 64.56 -14.14
C PRO A 520 66.28 65.88 -13.36
N HIS A 521 66.71 65.82 -12.12
CA HIS A 521 66.88 66.96 -11.23
C HIS A 521 68.24 66.91 -10.52
N THR A 522 68.83 68.06 -10.24
CA THR A 522 70.04 68.19 -9.41
C THR A 522 69.80 69.20 -8.31
N ILE A 523 70.06 68.78 -7.07
CA ILE A 523 69.99 69.62 -5.88
C ILE A 523 71.40 69.86 -5.37
N SER A 524 71.75 71.11 -5.12
CA SER A 524 73.06 71.48 -4.58
C SER A 524 72.98 72.66 -3.60
N LEU A 525 74.04 72.86 -2.82
CA LEU A 525 74.19 74.01 -1.94
C LEU A 525 75.36 74.89 -2.37
N ASN A 526 75.12 76.20 -2.43
CA ASN A 526 76.16 77.20 -2.65
C ASN A 526 76.41 78.00 -1.36
N GLY A 527 77.68 78.34 -1.09
CA GLY A 527 78.07 79.28 -0.05
C GLY A 527 78.31 80.67 -0.64
N GLU A 528 77.92 81.71 0.09
CA GLU A 528 78.27 83.11 -0.24
C GLU A 528 78.46 83.93 1.04
N PRO A 529 79.62 84.56 1.25
CA PRO A 529 79.81 85.49 2.36
C PRO A 529 79.65 86.95 1.90
N TYR A 530 78.88 87.78 2.59
CA TYR A 530 78.47 89.12 2.12
C TYR A 530 79.32 90.29 2.62
N THR A 531 80.07 90.16 3.72
CA THR A 531 80.77 91.32 4.33
C THR A 531 82.29 91.16 4.31
N THR A 532 82.78 90.00 4.74
CA THR A 532 84.19 89.60 4.69
C THR A 532 84.28 88.16 4.19
N GLY A 533 85.45 87.70 3.73
CA GLY A 533 85.59 86.33 3.26
C GLY A 533 85.35 85.30 4.37
N ALA A 534 84.75 84.15 4.03
CA ALA A 534 84.49 83.05 4.95
C ALA A 534 84.85 81.69 4.33
N THR A 535 85.16 80.74 5.19
CA THR A 535 85.36 79.34 4.80
C THR A 535 84.09 78.55 5.11
N PHE A 536 83.51 77.91 4.10
CA PHE A 536 82.38 77.00 4.23
C PHE A 536 82.88 75.55 4.28
N GLY A 537 82.44 74.76 5.26
CA GLY A 537 82.93 73.43 5.56
C GLY A 537 84.22 73.39 6.39
N SER A 538 84.63 72.19 6.80
CA SER A 538 85.85 71.96 7.58
C SER A 538 86.43 70.58 7.27
N THR A 539 87.77 70.46 7.32
CA THR A 539 88.47 69.17 7.31
C THR A 539 88.36 68.41 8.63
N ASN A 540 87.81 69.03 9.68
CA ASN A 540 87.46 68.34 10.90
C ASN A 540 86.09 67.66 10.73
N PRO A 541 86.00 66.33 10.85
CA PRO A 541 84.76 65.59 10.63
C PRO A 541 83.64 65.94 11.63
N ARG A 542 83.96 66.60 12.76
CA ARG A 542 82.95 67.13 13.69
C ARG A 542 82.21 68.36 13.17
N TYR A 543 82.71 68.98 12.11
CA TYR A 543 82.23 70.24 11.54
C TYR A 543 82.03 70.12 10.02
N GLY A 544 81.67 68.92 9.56
CA GLY A 544 81.33 68.66 8.16
C GLY A 544 79.98 69.26 7.77
N ASN A 545 79.79 69.44 6.47
CA ASN A 545 78.50 69.81 5.91
C ASN A 545 77.66 68.56 5.69
N THR A 546 76.36 68.62 5.97
CA THR A 546 75.42 67.51 5.76
C THR A 546 74.22 67.96 4.94
N MET A 547 73.73 67.11 4.03
CA MET A 547 72.49 67.31 3.29
C MET A 547 71.75 65.99 3.15
N SER A 548 70.48 65.98 3.52
CA SER A 548 69.55 64.89 3.26
C SER A 548 68.51 65.31 2.22
N ILE A 549 68.14 64.39 1.33
CA ILE A 549 67.11 64.59 0.30
C ILE A 549 66.14 63.42 0.36
N GLN A 550 64.89 63.69 0.71
CA GLN A 550 63.80 62.72 0.74
C GLN A 550 62.80 62.97 -0.40
N ILE A 551 62.65 61.99 -1.28
CA ILE A 551 61.71 61.96 -2.40
C ILE A 551 60.45 61.20 -1.97
N THR A 552 59.30 61.86 -2.04
CA THR A 552 57.99 61.25 -1.78
C THR A 552 57.18 61.28 -3.08
N PRO A 553 57.03 60.14 -3.78
CA PRO A 553 56.18 60.06 -4.98
C PRO A 553 54.77 60.58 -4.67
N GLN A 554 54.19 61.38 -5.57
CA GLN A 554 52.83 61.91 -5.43
C GLN A 554 51.80 61.09 -6.20
#